data_AF-A0A3C1DDR1-F1
#
_entry.id   AF-A0A3C1DDR1-F1
#
_cell.length_a   1.000
_cell.length_b   1.000
_cell.length_c   1.000
_cell.angle_alpha   90.00
_cell.angle_beta   90.00
_cell.angle_gamma   90.00
#
_symmetry.space_group_name_H-M   'P 1'
#
loop_
_entity.id
_entity.type
_entity.pdbx_description
1 polymer ?
#
loop_
_entity_poly.entity_id
_entity_poly.type
_entity_poly.pdbx_seq_one_letter_code
_entity_poly.pdbx_strand_id
1 'polypeptide(L)'
;MPFAQAVAGRLCYLSGPIAGLDPEKCAARFAEADAICRRNGAAGTFNPMDPKRQMARAGWTRAQHMLADVHALTTSHKGDGTPSYTLVRLPGWSRSDGAQLEADVAIACGMEVYDLPVTEWEGADHGE
;
A
#
# COMPACT_ATOMS: atom_id res chain seq x y z
N MET A 1 -18.69 4.90 -4.51
CA MET A 1 -18.26 6.00 -3.61
C MET A 1 -17.09 6.71 -4.28
N PRO A 2 -17.03 8.06 -4.31
CA PRO A 2 -15.86 8.79 -4.80
C PRO A 2 -14.61 8.46 -3.97
N PHE A 3 -13.44 8.35 -4.59
CA PHE A 3 -12.19 8.03 -3.88
C PHE A 3 -11.89 9.02 -2.74
N ALA A 4 -12.20 10.31 -2.93
CA ALA A 4 -12.06 11.31 -1.87
C ALA A 4 -12.81 10.94 -0.58
N GLN A 5 -14.07 10.53 -0.72
CA GLN A 5 -14.88 10.07 0.40
C GLN A 5 -14.37 8.72 0.97
N ALA A 6 -13.76 7.90 0.12
CA ALA A 6 -13.20 6.61 0.50
C ALA A 6 -11.96 6.72 1.39
N VAL A 7 -11.21 7.82 1.33
CA VAL A 7 -9.97 7.99 2.12
C VAL A 7 -10.03 9.11 3.16
N ALA A 8 -10.97 10.05 3.04
CA ALA A 8 -11.08 11.20 3.94
C ALA A 8 -11.18 10.77 5.42
N GLY A 9 -10.30 11.33 6.26
CA GLY A 9 -10.22 11.06 7.70
C GLY A 9 -9.69 9.67 8.08
N ARG A 10 -9.26 8.85 7.12
CA ARG A 10 -8.82 7.46 7.35
C ARG A 10 -7.30 7.32 7.30
N LEU A 11 -6.78 6.34 8.02
CA LEU A 11 -5.42 5.85 7.83
C LEU A 11 -5.42 4.91 6.63
N CYS A 12 -4.55 5.13 5.66
CA CYS A 12 -4.51 4.35 4.42
C CYS A 12 -3.22 3.51 4.36
N TYR A 13 -3.32 2.23 4.06
CA TYR A 13 -2.16 1.39 3.73
C TYR A 13 -2.02 1.35 2.20
N LEU A 14 -0.85 1.73 1.68
CA LEU A 14 -0.56 1.70 0.24
C LEU A 14 -0.05 0.30 -0.14
N SER A 15 -0.72 -0.35 -1.09
CA SER A 15 -0.38 -1.70 -1.54
C SER A 15 -0.21 -1.74 -3.06
N GLY A 16 0.90 -2.29 -3.53
CA GLY A 16 1.26 -2.26 -4.95
C GLY A 16 2.46 -3.16 -5.29
N PRO A 17 2.80 -3.28 -6.59
CA PRO A 17 3.98 -4.05 -7.00
C PRO A 17 5.28 -3.39 -6.54
N ILE A 18 6.17 -4.20 -5.96
CA ILE A 18 7.51 -3.78 -5.50
C ILE A 18 8.58 -4.77 -6.00
N ALA A 19 8.38 -6.06 -5.73
CA ALA A 19 9.36 -7.10 -6.07
C ALA A 19 9.63 -7.15 -7.58
N GLY A 20 10.92 -7.18 -7.96
CA GLY A 20 11.36 -7.26 -9.35
C GLY A 20 11.27 -5.96 -10.14
N LEU A 21 10.83 -4.86 -9.52
CA LEU A 21 10.80 -3.54 -10.15
C LEU A 21 11.96 -2.66 -9.69
N ASP A 22 12.28 -1.66 -10.51
CA ASP A 22 13.26 -0.65 -10.17
C ASP A 22 12.87 0.10 -8.87
N PRO A 23 13.76 0.14 -7.84
CA PRO A 23 13.45 0.72 -6.55
C PRO A 23 13.09 2.21 -6.60
N GLU A 24 13.72 2.99 -7.48
CA GLU A 24 13.47 4.42 -7.62
C GLU A 24 12.09 4.69 -8.24
N LYS A 25 11.75 3.98 -9.33
CA LYS A 25 10.41 4.00 -9.92
C LYS A 25 9.35 3.58 -8.90
N CYS A 26 9.59 2.54 -8.12
CA CYS A 26 8.68 2.12 -7.05
C CYS A 26 8.50 3.20 -5.98
N ALA A 27 9.60 3.77 -5.46
CA ALA A 27 9.53 4.84 -4.48
C ALA A 27 8.74 6.05 -4.98
N ALA A 28 8.95 6.46 -6.23
CA ALA A 28 8.21 7.56 -6.86
C ALA A 28 6.70 7.26 -6.94
N ARG A 29 6.31 6.07 -7.42
CA ARG A 29 4.89 5.65 -7.52
C ARG A 29 4.19 5.65 -6.15
N PHE A 30 4.86 5.13 -5.13
CA PHE A 30 4.31 5.11 -3.78
C PHE A 30 4.26 6.49 -3.14
N ALA A 31 5.24 7.36 -3.39
CA ALA A 31 5.22 8.76 -2.95
C ALA A 31 4.07 9.54 -3.62
N GLU A 32 3.79 9.27 -4.90
CA GLU A 32 2.65 9.90 -5.57
C GLU A 32 1.32 9.40 -5.05
N ALA A 33 1.17 8.09 -4.83
CA ALA A 33 -0.01 7.52 -4.19
C ALA A 33 -0.25 8.12 -2.79
N ASP A 34 0.81 8.32 -2.01
CA ASP A 34 0.75 9.04 -0.73
C ASP A 34 0.19 10.45 -0.91
N ALA A 35 0.74 11.24 -1.84
CA ALA A 35 0.29 12.59 -2.13
C ALA A 35 -1.17 12.65 -2.62
N ILE A 36 -1.62 11.66 -3.41
CA ILE A 36 -3.02 11.55 -3.85
C ILE A 36 -3.93 11.31 -2.64
N CYS A 37 -3.62 10.33 -1.78
CA CYS A 37 -4.39 10.05 -0.57
C CYS A 37 -4.46 11.28 0.36
N ARG A 38 -3.34 11.96 0.58
CA ARG A 38 -3.25 13.17 1.42
C ARG A 38 -4.06 14.32 0.85
N ARG A 39 -3.97 14.60 -0.46
CA ARG A 39 -4.79 15.63 -1.13
C ARG A 39 -6.29 15.35 -1.03
N ASN A 40 -6.67 14.08 -0.91
CA ASN A 40 -8.05 13.63 -0.74
C ASN A 40 -8.49 13.52 0.73
N GLY A 41 -7.68 14.02 1.67
CA GLY A 41 -8.06 14.15 3.08
C GLY A 41 -7.74 12.94 3.96
N ALA A 42 -6.90 12.00 3.52
CA ALA A 42 -6.44 10.91 4.39
C ALA A 42 -5.76 11.46 5.66
N ALA A 43 -6.13 10.89 6.82
CA ALA A 43 -5.53 11.26 8.11
C ALA A 43 -4.05 10.85 8.19
N GLY A 44 -3.69 9.79 7.48
CA GLY A 44 -2.32 9.29 7.42
C GLY A 44 -2.19 8.16 6.41
N THR A 45 -0.95 7.82 6.11
CA THR A 45 -0.58 6.84 5.09
C THR A 45 0.54 5.95 5.61
N PHE A 46 0.41 4.65 5.38
CA PHE A 46 1.51 3.70 5.51
C PHE A 46 2.04 3.43 4.10
N ASN A 47 3.25 3.90 3.84
CA ASN A 47 3.97 3.67 2.59
C ASN A 47 5.08 2.61 2.84
N PRO A 48 4.97 1.39 2.29
CA PRO A 48 6.01 0.37 2.38
C PRO A 48 7.36 0.82 1.81
N MET A 49 7.36 1.68 0.79
CA MET A 49 8.54 2.24 0.12
C MET A 49 9.08 3.52 0.80
N ASP A 50 8.59 3.89 1.99
CA ASP A 50 9.17 5.01 2.75
C ASP A 50 10.69 4.80 2.96
N PRO A 51 11.55 5.80 2.67
CA PRO A 51 13.00 5.64 2.74
C PRO A 51 13.52 5.16 4.10
N LYS A 52 12.90 5.60 5.21
CA LYS A 52 13.32 5.16 6.55
C LYS A 52 12.97 3.69 6.77
N ARG A 53 11.83 3.23 6.26
CA ARG A 53 11.45 1.80 6.31
C ARG A 53 12.35 0.96 5.44
N GLN A 54 12.65 1.39 4.22
CA GLN A 54 13.54 0.68 3.32
C GLN A 54 14.94 0.55 3.91
N MET A 55 15.47 1.62 4.50
CA MET A 55 16.75 1.59 5.22
C MET A 55 16.72 0.63 6.42
N ALA A 56 15.66 0.65 7.23
CA ALA A 56 15.52 -0.23 8.40
C ALA A 56 15.33 -1.71 8.03
N ARG A 57 14.89 -1.99 6.80
CA ARG A 57 14.63 -3.34 6.28
C ARG A 57 15.71 -3.80 5.28
N ALA A 58 16.84 -3.10 5.23
CA ALA A 58 17.95 -3.49 4.37
C ALA A 58 18.43 -4.93 4.69
N GLY A 59 18.59 -5.75 3.66
CA GLY A 59 19.02 -7.15 3.80
C GLY A 59 17.92 -8.13 4.23
N TRP A 60 16.67 -7.70 4.36
CA TRP A 60 15.56 -8.59 4.66
C TRP A 60 15.24 -9.51 3.48
N THR A 61 14.78 -10.71 3.79
CA THR A 61 14.22 -11.65 2.83
C THR A 61 12.80 -11.24 2.44
N ARG A 62 12.32 -11.74 1.29
CA ARG A 62 10.93 -11.55 0.85
C ARG A 62 9.91 -11.94 1.93
N ALA A 63 10.16 -13.04 2.65
CA ALA A 63 9.26 -13.49 3.73
C ALA A 63 9.23 -12.51 4.91
N GLN A 64 10.38 -11.94 5.29
CA GLN A 64 10.45 -10.94 6.36
C GLN A 64 9.74 -9.64 5.98
N HIS A 65 9.90 -9.18 4.73
CA HIS A 65 9.13 -8.05 4.20
C HIS A 65 7.63 -8.30 4.32
N MET A 66 7.16 -9.43 3.76
CA MET A 66 5.75 -9.78 3.76
C MET A 66 5.15 -9.90 5.17
N LEU A 67 5.87 -10.56 6.09
CA LEU A 67 5.41 -10.69 7.47
C LEU A 67 5.22 -9.32 8.13
N ALA A 68 6.16 -8.40 7.92
CA ALA A 68 6.07 -7.06 8.51
C ALA A 68 5.01 -6.18 7.83
N ASP A 69 4.76 -6.39 6.54
CA ASP A 69 3.73 -5.68 5.78
C ASP A 69 2.33 -6.13 6.20
N VAL A 70 2.09 -7.44 6.31
CA VAL A 70 0.85 -8.00 6.87
C VAL A 70 0.65 -7.53 8.31
N HIS A 71 1.68 -7.61 9.17
CA HIS A 71 1.59 -7.14 10.55
C HIS A 71 1.22 -5.65 10.62
N ALA A 72 1.86 -4.80 9.82
CA ALA A 72 1.56 -3.38 9.78
C ALA A 72 0.12 -3.11 9.30
N LEU A 73 -0.33 -3.82 8.25
CA LEU A 73 -1.67 -3.71 7.70
C LEU A 73 -2.75 -4.06 8.74
N THR A 74 -2.54 -5.12 9.52
CA THR A 74 -3.51 -5.62 10.50
C THR A 74 -3.39 -4.99 11.89
N THR A 75 -2.43 -4.07 12.10
CA THR A 75 -2.23 -3.43 13.41
C THR A 75 -3.40 -2.51 13.75
N SER A 76 -3.92 -2.63 14.99
CA SER A 76 -4.89 -1.69 15.56
C SER A 76 -4.17 -0.53 16.24
N HIS A 77 -4.52 0.70 15.85
CA HIS A 77 -4.10 1.94 16.50
C HIS A 77 -5.18 2.48 17.45
N LYS A 78 -6.34 1.82 17.54
CA LYS A 78 -7.49 2.23 18.35
C LYS A 78 -7.64 1.45 19.67
N GLY A 79 -6.92 0.33 19.80
CA GLY A 79 -6.95 -0.51 21.01
C GLY A 79 -8.17 -1.44 21.11
N ASP A 80 -9.03 -1.47 20.10
CA ASP A 80 -10.25 -2.30 20.03
C ASP A 80 -10.03 -3.63 19.29
N GLY A 81 -8.79 -3.93 18.89
CA GLY A 81 -8.43 -5.13 18.15
C GLY A 81 -8.79 -5.10 16.67
N THR A 82 -9.39 -4.01 16.16
CA THR A 82 -9.71 -3.87 14.74
C THR A 82 -8.56 -3.20 13.97
N PRO A 83 -8.21 -3.70 12.77
CA PRO A 83 -7.22 -3.03 11.92
C PRO A 83 -7.64 -1.59 11.66
N SER A 84 -6.69 -0.67 11.80
CA SER A 84 -6.99 0.76 11.71
C SER A 84 -6.83 1.33 10.30
N TYR A 85 -6.29 0.54 9.38
CA TYR A 85 -6.06 0.95 8.00
C TYR A 85 -7.25 0.64 7.09
N THR A 86 -7.39 1.45 6.07
CA THR A 86 -8.08 1.14 4.81
C THR A 86 -7.02 0.78 3.77
N LEU A 87 -7.22 -0.27 3.00
CA LEU A 87 -6.26 -0.66 1.95
C LEU A 87 -6.49 0.18 0.70
N VAL A 88 -5.42 0.76 0.16
CA VAL A 88 -5.43 1.46 -1.14
C VAL A 88 -4.51 0.71 -2.10
N ARG A 89 -5.11 0.17 -3.16
CA ARG A 89 -4.41 -0.61 -4.18
C ARG A 89 -3.91 0.29 -5.30
N LEU A 90 -2.60 0.22 -5.56
CA LEU A 90 -1.95 0.93 -6.65
C LEU A 90 -2.13 0.18 -7.97
N PRO A 91 -2.00 0.88 -9.12
CA PRO A 91 -1.99 0.25 -10.44
C PRO A 91 -1.05 -0.96 -10.52
N GLY A 92 -1.55 -2.05 -11.11
CA GLY A 92 -0.80 -3.30 -11.26
C GLY A 92 -0.78 -4.20 -10.03
N TRP A 93 -1.53 -3.89 -8.96
CA TRP A 93 -1.61 -4.73 -7.75
C TRP A 93 -1.97 -6.20 -8.05
N SER A 94 -2.86 -6.44 -9.02
CA SER A 94 -3.32 -7.79 -9.39
C SER A 94 -2.24 -8.68 -10.01
N ARG A 95 -1.08 -8.11 -10.36
CA ARG A 95 0.10 -8.86 -10.86
C ARG A 95 1.18 -9.06 -9.80
N SER A 96 0.99 -8.53 -8.59
CA SER A 96 1.92 -8.65 -7.48
C SER A 96 1.38 -9.67 -6.48
N ASP A 97 2.08 -10.78 -6.28
CA ASP A 97 1.68 -11.78 -5.26
C ASP A 97 1.54 -11.14 -3.88
N GLY A 98 2.43 -10.19 -3.55
CA GLY A 98 2.41 -9.51 -2.26
C GLY A 98 1.19 -8.62 -2.10
N ALA A 99 0.86 -7.84 -3.12
CA ALA A 99 -0.30 -6.95 -3.06
C ALA A 99 -1.62 -7.73 -3.11
N GLN A 100 -1.67 -8.86 -3.81
CA GLN A 100 -2.82 -9.77 -3.78
C GLN A 100 -3.00 -10.37 -2.38
N LEU A 101 -1.93 -10.85 -1.76
CA LEU A 101 -1.99 -11.37 -0.38
C LEU A 101 -2.45 -10.30 0.62
N GLU A 102 -1.94 -9.07 0.52
CA GLU A 102 -2.39 -7.94 1.34
C GLU A 102 -3.87 -7.63 1.13
N ALA A 103 -4.36 -7.69 -0.11
CA ALA A 103 -5.78 -7.51 -0.43
C ALA A 103 -6.65 -8.61 0.19
N ASP A 104 -6.23 -9.87 0.07
CA ASP A 104 -6.94 -11.01 0.65
C ASP A 104 -7.00 -10.92 2.18
N VAL A 105 -5.88 -10.55 2.82
CA VAL A 105 -5.83 -10.30 4.27
C VAL A 105 -6.75 -9.16 4.66
N ALA A 106 -6.72 -8.03 3.95
CA ALA A 106 -7.56 -6.89 4.25
C ALA A 106 -9.05 -7.24 4.18
N ILE A 107 -9.46 -7.95 3.12
CA ILE A 107 -10.84 -8.41 2.93
C ILE A 107 -11.23 -9.40 4.04
N ALA A 108 -10.38 -10.38 4.35
CA ALA A 108 -10.63 -11.37 5.40
C ALA A 108 -10.75 -10.72 6.80
N CYS A 109 -10.03 -9.62 7.03
CA CYS A 109 -10.13 -8.83 8.25
C CYS A 109 -11.29 -7.82 8.27
N GLY A 110 -12.13 -7.77 7.22
CA GLY A 110 -13.27 -6.86 7.14
C GLY A 110 -12.89 -5.40 6.88
N MET A 111 -11.69 -5.15 6.35
CA MET A 111 -11.19 -3.81 6.04
C MET A 111 -11.80 -3.31 4.72
N GLU A 112 -11.99 -2.00 4.62
CA GLU A 112 -12.34 -1.39 3.33
C GLU A 112 -11.12 -1.40 2.39
N VAL A 113 -11.38 -1.70 1.11
CA VAL A 113 -10.37 -1.76 0.06
C VAL A 113 -10.79 -0.89 -1.11
N TYR A 114 -9.91 -0.02 -1.57
CA TYR A 114 -10.17 0.88 -2.70
C TYR A 114 -9.01 0.88 -3.70
N ASP A 115 -9.33 1.03 -4.98
CA ASP A 115 -8.33 1.29 -6.00
C ASP A 115 -7.98 2.78 -6.03
N LEU A 116 -6.69 3.07 -6.19
CA LEU A 116 -6.23 4.42 -6.47
C LEU A 116 -6.79 4.87 -7.84
N PRO A 117 -7.31 6.11 -7.98
CA PRO A 117 -7.93 6.59 -9.21
C PRO A 117 -6.87 7.04 -10.25
N VAL A 118 -5.87 6.19 -10.47
CA VAL A 118 -4.83 6.33 -11.48
C VAL A 118 -4.90 5.05 -12.30
N THR A 119 -5.00 5.16 -13.62
CA THR A 119 -5.15 3.98 -14.48
C THR A 119 -3.80 3.35 -14.79
N GLU A 120 -2.77 4.15 -15.00
CA GLU A 120 -1.40 3.70 -15.28
C GLU A 120 -0.38 4.73 -14.80
N TRP A 121 0.80 4.26 -14.41
CA TRP A 121 1.97 5.11 -14.22
C TRP A 121 2.81 5.01 -15.49
N GLU A 122 3.03 6.14 -16.20
CA GLU A 122 3.84 6.15 -17.42
C GLU A 122 5.19 5.44 -17.19
N GLY A 123 5.57 4.55 -18.11
CA GLY A 123 6.79 3.74 -18.01
C GLY A 123 6.62 2.40 -17.28
N ALA A 124 5.45 1.76 -17.36
CA ALA A 124 5.35 0.32 -17.12
C ALA A 124 6.20 -0.41 -18.17
N ASP A 125 7.46 -0.67 -17.85
CA ASP A 125 8.27 -1.62 -18.60
C ASP A 125 7.52 -2.95 -18.58
N HIS A 126 6.90 -3.26 -19.71
CA HIS A 126 6.49 -4.61 -20.05
C HIS A 126 7.79 -5.36 -20.34
N GLY A 127 8.42 -5.88 -19.28
CA GLY A 127 9.48 -6.87 -19.44
C GLY A 127 8.89 -8.09 -20.15
N GLU A 128 9.34 -8.31 -21.38
CA GLU A 128 9.21 -9.58 -22.11
C GLU A 128 9.85 -10.74 -21.33
#